data_AF-A0A8J1ZLW3-F1
#
_entry.id   AF-A0A8J1ZLW3-F1
#
_cell.length_a   1.000
_cell.length_b   1.000
_cell.length_c   1.000
_cell.angle_alpha   90.00
_cell.angle_beta   90.00
_cell.angle_gamma   90.00
#
_symmetry.space_group_name_H-M   'P 1'
#
loop_
_entity.id
_entity.type
_entity.pdbx_description
1 polymer ?
#
loop_
_entity_poly.entity_id
_entity_poly.type
_entity_poly.pdbx_seq_one_letter_code
_entity_poly.pdbx_strand_id
1 'polypeptide(L)'
;MMTSSILQQQLLRLREAHPTTSRSLKAGKSKAAFTFRQKDFTSAQERAEYFSEIKEHSLEIFHEVQALDPEFAQFESLFHLNQKQRQFLTPEEIKNRDGLVEKFLLLLSPFLASSEVAVVLLDLVVDTFECCSFHLDALLQCLLPYHD
;
A
#
# COMPACT_ATOMS: atom_id res chain seq x y z
N MET A 1 -38.94 23.12 2.77
CA MET A 1 -37.70 22.63 3.41
C MET A 1 -37.33 21.24 2.85
N MET A 2 -36.89 21.14 1.58
CA MET A 2 -36.55 19.85 0.95
C MET A 2 -35.19 19.83 0.22
N THR A 3 -34.39 20.89 0.34
CA THR A 3 -33.07 20.98 -0.32
C THR A 3 -31.93 20.34 0.47
N SER A 4 -32.16 20.00 1.74
CA SER A 4 -31.13 19.45 2.63
C SER A 4 -30.69 18.03 2.25
N SER A 5 -31.55 17.21 1.61
CA SER A 5 -31.22 15.80 1.33
C SER A 5 -30.39 15.60 0.05
N ILE A 6 -30.62 16.42 -0.99
CA ILE A 6 -29.89 16.32 -2.26
C ILE A 6 -28.42 16.69 -2.06
N LEU A 7 -28.16 17.74 -1.28
CA LEU A 7 -26.80 18.17 -0.97
C LEU A 7 -26.08 17.12 -0.10
N GLN A 8 -26.77 16.50 0.86
CA GLN A 8 -26.23 15.38 1.63
C GLN A 8 -25.89 14.18 0.75
N GLN A 9 -26.76 13.82 -0.21
CA GLN A 9 -26.50 12.73 -1.15
C GLN A 9 -25.34 13.04 -2.11
N GLN A 10 -25.22 14.28 -2.58
CA GLN A 10 -24.09 14.72 -3.40
C GLN A 10 -22.78 14.69 -2.60
N LEU A 11 -22.79 15.13 -1.34
CA LEU A 11 -21.63 15.04 -0.45
C LEU A 11 -21.23 13.60 -0.13
N LEU A 12 -22.20 12.71 0.05
CA LEU A 12 -21.94 11.27 0.22
C LEU A 12 -21.31 10.67 -1.03
N ARG A 13 -21.87 10.96 -2.22
CA ARG A 13 -21.29 10.49 -3.49
C ARG A 13 -19.90 11.05 -3.75
N LEU A 14 -19.63 12.30 -3.39
CA LEU A 14 -18.30 12.89 -3.50
C LEU A 14 -17.31 12.25 -2.52
N ARG A 15 -17.75 11.91 -1.30
CA ARG A 15 -16.94 11.16 -0.34
C ARG A 15 -16.62 9.74 -0.81
N GLU A 16 -17.57 9.08 -1.46
CA GLU A 16 -17.40 7.74 -2.03
C GLU A 16 -16.55 7.77 -3.31
N ALA A 17 -16.72 8.77 -4.17
CA ALA A 17 -15.98 8.93 -5.42
C ALA A 17 -14.54 9.44 -5.22
N HIS A 18 -14.28 10.17 -4.12
CA HIS A 18 -12.96 10.69 -3.77
C HIS A 18 -12.59 10.36 -2.32
N PRO A 19 -12.11 9.13 -2.04
CA PRO A 19 -11.57 8.80 -0.71
C PRO A 19 -10.35 9.67 -0.33
N THR A 20 -9.73 10.35 -1.31
CA THR A 20 -8.55 11.20 -1.16
C THR A 20 -8.75 12.43 -0.26
N THR A 21 -9.93 13.05 -0.25
CA THR A 21 -10.17 14.25 0.58
C THR A 21 -10.35 13.93 2.06
N SER A 22 -10.83 12.73 2.40
CA SER A 22 -11.07 12.36 3.81
C SER A 22 -9.81 11.94 4.56
N ARG A 23 -8.74 11.51 3.86
CA ARG A 23 -7.49 11.07 4.49
C ARG A 23 -6.53 12.23 4.73
N SER A 24 -6.41 13.17 3.78
CA SER A 24 -5.60 14.39 3.96
C SER A 24 -6.13 15.33 5.07
N LEU A 25 -7.43 15.27 5.39
CA LEU A 25 -8.06 16.08 6.44
C LEU A 25 -8.14 15.39 7.81
N LYS A 26 -7.88 14.08 7.87
CA LYS A 26 -7.81 13.31 9.13
C LYS A 26 -6.38 12.86 9.34
N ALA A 27 -5.55 13.76 9.87
CA ALA A 27 -4.18 13.51 10.32
C ALA A 27 -4.03 12.45 11.44
N GLY A 28 -5.02 11.59 11.68
CA GLY A 28 -5.04 10.65 12.81
C GLY A 28 -5.78 9.33 12.55
N LYS A 29 -6.15 8.98 11.31
CA LYS A 29 -6.71 7.65 11.03
C LYS A 29 -5.63 6.71 10.53
N SER A 30 -5.21 5.84 11.45
CA SER A 30 -4.32 4.70 11.28
C SER A 30 -4.28 4.19 9.84
N LYS A 31 -3.10 4.24 9.24
CA LYS A 31 -2.82 3.56 7.98
C LYS A 31 -3.06 2.04 8.20
N ALA A 32 -3.40 1.24 7.21
CA ALA A 32 -3.42 -0.21 7.41
C ALA A 32 -1.95 -0.69 7.35
N ALA A 33 -1.45 -1.31 8.40
CA ALA A 33 -0.19 -2.07 8.37
C ALA A 33 -0.57 -3.54 8.49
N PHE A 34 0.02 -4.38 7.66
CA PHE A 34 -0.30 -5.80 7.54
C PHE A 34 0.57 -6.66 8.47
N THR A 35 1.70 -6.16 8.97
CA THR A 35 2.53 -6.89 9.93
C THR A 35 1.79 -7.18 11.23
N PHE A 36 2.01 -8.41 11.69
CA PHE A 36 1.74 -9.01 12.99
C PHE A 36 2.05 -8.14 14.24
N ARG A 37 2.66 -6.97 14.06
CA ARG A 37 3.07 -6.01 15.10
C ARG A 37 2.11 -4.85 15.33
N GLN A 38 0.89 -4.86 14.80
CA GLN A 38 -0.13 -3.88 15.24
C GLN A 38 -0.34 -3.86 16.77
N LYS A 39 -0.06 -4.98 17.45
CA LYS A 39 -0.06 -5.06 18.92
C LYS A 39 1.17 -4.43 19.58
N ASP A 40 2.27 -4.27 18.87
CA ASP A 40 3.53 -3.74 19.40
C ASP A 40 3.65 -2.21 19.21
N PHE A 41 2.93 -1.64 18.24
CA PHE A 41 2.88 -0.19 18.06
C PHE A 41 1.91 0.43 19.05
N THR A 42 2.45 1.01 20.12
CA THR A 42 1.65 1.71 21.15
C THR A 42 1.24 3.11 20.68
N SER A 43 1.96 3.68 19.72
CA SER A 43 1.67 5.00 19.16
C SER A 43 1.78 5.07 17.64
N ALA A 44 1.11 6.07 17.04
CA ALA A 44 1.24 6.36 15.61
C ALA A 44 2.65 6.82 15.21
N GLN A 45 3.46 7.23 16.19
CA GLN A 45 4.79 7.79 16.01
C GLN A 45 5.86 6.69 15.88
N GLU A 46 5.83 5.69 16.78
CA GLU A 46 6.65 4.47 16.67
C GLU A 46 6.45 3.75 15.33
N ARG A 47 5.20 3.75 14.86
CA ARG A 47 4.90 3.21 13.55
C ARG A 47 5.52 4.03 12.42
N ALA A 48 5.45 5.35 12.51
CA ALA A 48 6.04 6.22 11.48
C ALA A 48 7.57 6.03 11.42
N GLU A 49 8.21 5.89 12.58
CA GLU A 49 9.64 5.59 12.71
C GLU A 49 9.99 4.24 12.07
N TYR A 50 9.27 3.17 12.41
CA TYR A 50 9.45 1.84 11.80
C TYR A 50 9.34 1.85 10.27
N PHE A 51 8.30 2.51 9.73
CA PHE A 51 8.16 2.63 8.28
C PHE A 51 9.20 3.55 7.64
N SER A 52 9.75 4.53 8.36
CA SER A 52 10.86 5.33 7.85
C SER A 52 12.15 4.52 7.75
N GLU A 53 12.47 3.72 8.76
CA GLU A 53 13.64 2.83 8.76
C GLU A 53 13.55 1.81 7.60
N ILE A 54 12.40 1.14 7.45
CA ILE A 54 12.20 0.19 6.34
C ILE A 54 12.26 0.88 4.98
N LYS A 55 11.80 2.14 4.88
CA LYS A 55 11.91 2.91 3.63
C LYS A 55 13.34 3.22 3.26
N GLU A 56 14.18 3.55 4.24
CA GLU A 56 15.62 3.77 4.02
C GLU A 56 16.31 2.49 3.54
N HIS A 57 15.93 1.34 4.09
CA HIS A 57 16.46 0.02 3.70
C HIS A 57 15.67 -0.69 2.60
N SER A 58 14.72 -0.01 1.94
CA SER A 58 13.78 -0.63 1.01
C SER A 58 14.44 -1.31 -0.19
N LEU A 59 15.51 -0.70 -0.72
CA LEU A 59 16.28 -1.26 -1.83
C LEU A 59 17.06 -2.51 -1.42
N GLU A 60 17.61 -2.53 -0.20
CA GLU A 60 18.33 -3.69 0.32
C GLU A 60 17.37 -4.88 0.50
N ILE A 61 16.21 -4.64 1.12
CA ILE A 61 15.14 -5.63 1.29
C ILE A 61 14.64 -6.13 -0.08
N PHE A 62 14.49 -5.24 -1.05
CA PHE A 62 14.09 -5.63 -2.41
C PHE A 62 15.16 -6.53 -3.08
N HIS A 63 16.45 -6.20 -2.95
CA HIS A 63 17.52 -7.03 -3.49
C HIS A 63 17.58 -8.42 -2.84
N GLU A 64 17.26 -8.53 -1.55
CA GLU A 64 17.14 -9.82 -0.88
C GLU A 64 16.00 -10.67 -1.46
N VAL A 65 14.84 -10.06 -1.75
CA VAL A 65 13.72 -10.76 -2.39
C VAL A 65 14.03 -11.08 -3.86
N GLN A 66 14.75 -10.20 -4.55
CA GLN A 66 15.25 -10.45 -5.91
C GLN A 66 16.24 -11.62 -5.98
N ALA A 67 16.99 -11.87 -4.89
CA ALA A 67 17.85 -13.04 -4.81
C ALA A 67 17.07 -14.36 -4.69
N LEU A 68 15.81 -14.32 -4.22
CA LEU A 68 14.91 -15.47 -4.19
C LEU A 68 14.36 -15.78 -5.58
N ASP A 69 13.96 -14.74 -6.32
CA ASP A 69 13.47 -14.88 -7.69
C ASP A 69 13.93 -13.69 -8.57
N PRO A 70 14.71 -13.94 -9.64
CA PRO A 70 15.17 -12.89 -10.54
C PRO A 70 14.03 -12.17 -11.26
N GLU A 71 12.82 -12.75 -11.34
CA GLU A 71 11.64 -12.08 -11.92
C GLU A 71 11.25 -10.80 -11.17
N PHE A 72 11.69 -10.63 -9.92
CA PHE A 72 11.46 -9.39 -9.19
C PHE A 72 12.19 -8.18 -9.79
N ALA A 73 13.27 -8.37 -10.55
CA ALA A 73 14.08 -7.29 -11.13
C ALA A 73 13.26 -6.28 -11.96
N GLN A 74 12.18 -6.74 -12.61
CA GLN A 74 11.30 -5.86 -13.40
C GLN A 74 10.55 -4.81 -12.57
N PHE A 75 10.48 -4.99 -11.24
CA PHE A 75 9.76 -4.11 -10.31
C PHE A 75 10.68 -3.14 -9.55
N GLU A 76 11.99 -3.11 -9.85
CA GLU A 76 12.96 -2.25 -9.17
C GLU A 76 12.55 -0.76 -9.22
N SER A 77 11.92 -0.35 -10.33
CA SER A 77 11.34 0.99 -10.50
C SER A 77 10.31 1.40 -9.43
N LEU A 78 9.68 0.45 -8.73
CA LEU A 78 8.77 0.71 -7.61
C LEU A 78 9.51 1.13 -6.33
N PHE A 79 10.80 0.83 -6.22
CA PHE A 79 11.58 1.05 -4.99
C PHE A 79 12.64 2.15 -5.13
N HIS A 80 12.85 2.70 -6.33
CA HIS A 80 13.75 3.83 -6.53
C HIS A 80 13.20 5.15 -5.94
N LEU A 81 14.13 5.93 -5.37
CA LEU A 81 13.94 7.22 -4.70
C LEU A 81 13.10 8.21 -5.53
N ASN A 82 12.10 8.80 -4.87
CA ASN A 82 11.14 9.80 -5.37
C ASN A 82 9.93 9.24 -6.13
N GLN A 83 9.27 8.26 -5.55
CA GLN A 83 7.88 8.02 -5.90
C GLN A 83 7.04 9.29 -5.69
N LYS A 84 6.63 9.90 -6.79
CA LYS A 84 5.63 10.98 -6.75
C LYS A 84 4.40 10.44 -6.02
N GLN A 85 3.92 11.20 -5.04
CA GLN A 85 2.65 10.88 -4.38
C GLN A 85 1.56 10.76 -5.45
N ARG A 86 0.62 9.83 -5.26
CA ARG A 86 -0.45 9.52 -6.23
C ARG A 86 -1.17 10.77 -6.76
N GLN A 87 -1.33 11.79 -5.91
CA GLN A 87 -1.98 13.06 -6.23
C GLN A 87 -1.26 13.92 -7.29
N PHE A 88 0.02 13.65 -7.56
CA PHE A 88 0.83 14.37 -8.56
C PHE A 88 1.05 13.55 -9.84
N LEU A 89 0.44 12.37 -9.93
CA LEU A 89 0.55 11.51 -11.10
C LEU A 89 -0.60 11.79 -12.08
N THR A 90 -0.31 11.71 -13.36
CA THR A 90 -1.30 11.67 -14.43
C THR A 90 -2.09 10.35 -14.37
N PRO A 91 -3.31 10.29 -14.94
CA PRO A 91 -4.10 9.06 -14.96
C PRO A 91 -3.37 7.86 -15.59
N GLU A 92 -2.54 8.12 -16.60
CA GLU A 92 -1.76 7.08 -17.28
C GLU A 92 -0.62 6.56 -16.40
N GLU A 93 0.11 7.45 -15.73
CA GLU A 93 1.15 7.08 -14.77
C GLU A 93 0.57 6.28 -13.59
N ILE A 94 -0.60 6.69 -13.08
CA ILE A 94 -1.32 5.94 -12.04
C ILE A 94 -1.62 4.53 -12.51
N LYS A 95 -2.21 4.38 -13.70
CA LYS A 95 -2.59 3.06 -14.23
C LYS A 95 -1.37 2.15 -14.44
N ASN A 96 -0.26 2.71 -14.94
CA ASN A 96 0.98 1.95 -15.12
C ASN A 96 1.56 1.50 -13.78
N ARG A 97 1.60 2.39 -12.80
CA ARG A 97 2.10 2.09 -11.46
C ARG A 97 1.22 1.06 -10.75
N ASP A 98 -0.09 1.24 -10.81
CA ASP A 98 -1.06 0.33 -10.20
C ASP A 98 -0.93 -1.08 -10.83
N GLY A 99 -0.80 -1.17 -12.15
CA GLY A 99 -0.56 -2.45 -12.83
C GLY A 99 0.77 -3.12 -12.47
N LEU A 100 1.82 -2.36 -12.15
CA LEU A 100 3.09 -2.91 -11.65
C LEU A 100 2.93 -3.42 -10.21
N VAL A 101 2.23 -2.67 -9.35
CA VAL A 101 1.98 -3.05 -7.95
C VAL A 101 1.14 -4.33 -7.89
N GLU A 102 0.08 -4.46 -8.69
CA GLU A 102 -0.76 -5.67 -8.72
C GLU A 102 0.04 -6.91 -9.13
N LYS A 103 0.85 -6.80 -10.20
CA LYS A 103 1.71 -7.90 -10.65
C LYS A 103 2.75 -8.27 -9.60
N PHE A 104 3.35 -7.27 -8.96
CA PHE A 104 4.31 -7.48 -7.89
C PHE A 104 3.68 -8.23 -6.71
N LEU A 105 2.48 -7.83 -6.26
CA LEU A 105 1.77 -8.50 -5.16
C LEU A 105 1.47 -9.97 -5.49
N LEU A 106 1.06 -10.27 -6.73
CA LEU A 106 0.80 -11.64 -7.16
C LEU A 106 2.08 -12.49 -7.20
N LEU A 107 3.19 -11.92 -7.67
CA LEU A 107 4.49 -12.60 -7.69
C LEU A 107 5.04 -12.82 -6.27
N LEU A 108 4.78 -11.89 -5.35
CA LEU A 108 5.20 -11.98 -3.95
C LEU A 108 4.44 -13.03 -3.15
N SER A 109 3.17 -13.30 -3.51
CA SER A 109 2.27 -14.23 -2.82
C SER A 109 2.94 -15.53 -2.38
N PRO A 110 3.54 -16.36 -3.27
CA PRO A 110 4.14 -17.65 -2.87
C PRO A 110 5.24 -17.55 -1.82
N PHE A 111 5.94 -16.42 -1.73
CA PHE A 111 7.08 -16.24 -0.83
C PHE A 111 6.65 -15.85 0.59
N LEU A 112 5.42 -15.39 0.80
CA LEU A 112 4.95 -14.86 2.08
C LEU A 112 4.99 -15.87 3.23
N ALA A 113 4.76 -17.16 2.97
CA ALA A 113 4.87 -18.19 4.00
C ALA A 113 6.31 -18.65 4.27
N SER A 114 7.25 -18.35 3.36
CA SER A 114 8.61 -18.89 3.39
C SER A 114 9.67 -17.89 3.82
N SER A 115 9.39 -16.59 3.70
CA SER A 115 10.37 -15.52 3.90
C SER A 115 9.76 -14.36 4.68
N GLU A 116 10.33 -14.06 5.85
CA GLU A 116 9.98 -12.86 6.62
C GLU A 116 10.30 -11.57 5.84
N VAL A 117 11.33 -11.59 5.00
CA VAL A 117 11.72 -10.45 4.15
C VAL A 117 10.61 -10.12 3.14
N ALA A 118 9.96 -11.15 2.59
CA ALA A 118 8.81 -10.96 1.70
C ALA A 118 7.63 -10.29 2.43
N VAL A 119 7.40 -10.63 3.71
CA VAL A 119 6.36 -10.00 4.53
C VAL A 119 6.69 -8.54 4.83
N VAL A 120 7.93 -8.23 5.19
CA VAL A 120 8.39 -6.84 5.42
C VAL A 120 8.24 -6.01 4.14
N LEU A 121 8.59 -6.59 2.99
CA LEU A 121 8.44 -5.92 1.69
C LEU A 121 6.97 -5.69 1.33
N LEU A 122 6.09 -6.66 1.62
CA LEU A 122 4.64 -6.51 1.46
C LEU A 122 4.13 -5.31 2.28
N ASP A 123 4.54 -5.18 3.53
CA ASP A 123 4.12 -4.05 4.37
C ASP A 123 4.55 -2.71 3.83
N LEU A 124 5.78 -2.63 3.35
CA LEU A 124 6.30 -1.42 2.72
C LEU A 124 5.44 -1.04 1.52
N VAL A 125 5.07 -2.01 0.67
CA VAL A 125 4.23 -1.78 -0.51
C VAL A 125 2.82 -1.38 -0.11
N VAL A 126 2.24 -2.05 0.89
CA VAL A 126 0.90 -1.72 1.39
C VAL A 126 0.84 -0.30 1.97
N ASP A 127 1.84 0.14 2.74
CA ASP A 127 1.91 1.51 3.27
C ASP A 127 2.18 2.55 2.18
N THR A 128 3.12 2.27 1.28
CA THR A 128 3.62 3.25 0.30
C THR A 128 2.61 3.49 -0.83
N PHE A 129 1.96 2.45 -1.32
CA PHE A 129 1.00 2.53 -2.42
C PHE A 129 -0.46 2.55 -1.95
N GLU A 130 -0.69 2.54 -0.64
CA GLU A 130 -2.02 2.49 -0.03
C GLU A 130 -2.87 1.34 -0.62
N CYS A 131 -2.30 0.14 -0.72
CA CYS A 131 -2.94 -1.00 -1.40
C CYS A 131 -4.31 -1.34 -0.84
N CYS A 132 -4.56 -1.14 0.46
CA CYS A 132 -5.89 -1.34 1.04
C CYS A 132 -6.96 -0.37 0.50
N SER A 133 -6.57 0.72 -0.14
CA SER A 133 -7.47 1.73 -0.73
C SER A 133 -7.56 1.65 -2.25
N PHE A 134 -6.50 1.18 -2.94
CA PHE A 134 -6.44 1.19 -4.41
C PHE A 134 -6.26 -0.19 -5.06
N HIS A 135 -5.74 -1.18 -4.34
CA HIS A 135 -5.37 -2.50 -4.88
C HIS A 135 -5.91 -3.63 -3.98
N LEU A 136 -7.10 -3.44 -3.41
CA LEU A 136 -7.68 -4.36 -2.43
C LEU A 136 -7.85 -5.76 -3.01
N ASP A 137 -8.30 -5.87 -4.27
CA ASP A 137 -8.54 -7.15 -4.92
C ASP A 137 -7.24 -7.95 -5.10
N ALA A 138 -6.18 -7.30 -5.58
CA ALA A 138 -4.86 -7.93 -5.73
C ALA A 138 -4.24 -8.29 -4.37
N LEU A 139 -4.41 -7.43 -3.36
CA LEU A 139 -3.96 -7.70 -2.00
C LEU A 139 -4.69 -8.91 -1.41
N LEU A 140 -6.01 -9.01 -1.58
CA LEU A 140 -6.79 -10.15 -1.13
C LEU A 140 -6.35 -11.43 -1.86
N GLN A 141 -6.17 -11.39 -3.18
CA GLN A 141 -5.69 -12.55 -3.94
C GLN A 141 -4.31 -13.02 -3.48
N CYS A 142 -3.42 -12.08 -3.14
CA CYS A 142 -2.09 -12.38 -2.62
C CYS A 142 -2.14 -13.14 -1.28
N LEU A 143 -3.13 -12.84 -0.44
CA LEU A 143 -3.24 -13.31 0.95
C LEU A 143 -4.24 -14.46 1.15
N LEU A 144 -5.20 -14.62 0.25
CA LEU A 144 -6.25 -15.65 0.31
C LEU A 144 -5.70 -17.08 0.47
N PRO A 145 -4.54 -17.44 -0.12
CA PRO A 145 -3.93 -18.76 0.12
C PRO A 145 -3.48 -19.01 1.57
N TYR A 146 -3.37 -17.97 2.41
CA TYR A 146 -2.80 -18.02 3.76
C TYR A 146 -3.84 -17.70 4.86
N HIS A 147 -5.11 -18.06 4.63
CA HIS A 147 -6.22 -17.72 5.52
C HIS A 147 -6.43 -18.68 6.71
N ASP A 148 -5.57 -19.69 6.84
CA ASP A 148 -5.59 -20.69 7.91
C ASP A 148 -5.14 -20.12 9.28
#